data_AF-A0A537MVV2-F1
#
_entry.id   AF-A0A537MVV2-F1
#
_cell.length_a   1.000
_cell.length_b   1.000
_cell.length_c   1.000
_cell.angle_alpha   90.00
_cell.angle_beta   90.00
_cell.angle_gamma   90.00
#
_symmetry.space_group_name_H-M   'P 1'
#
loop_
_entity.id
_entity.type
_entity.pdbx_description
1 polymer ?
#
loop_
_entity_poly.entity_id
_entity_poly.type
_entity_poly.pdbx_seq_one_letter_code
_entity_poly.pdbx_strand_id
1 'polypeptide(L)'
;MKLAVALAGALAFAALPLITSSNYIVGVGISALIFTVAAAALNLVYGFTGLLSFAQLGFWGIGGYTTTLTVMTFGDSFWMGVLYAALLNAALALLIGYPILRTNRHAFVISTLTFALLVALIARDWVSLTRGPLGIPNIPRPHAFGVAFETTASFYWIAWAFSVAMIGLLYALCSSRIGRTLIAIKQNEPLVRAQGIAPMPYKLASFAIAAAVTGAAGGVFAFHLRVIDPGFLDFYYMQTFLIIVIIGGAGSFWGV
;
A
#
# COMPACT_ATOMS: atom_id res chain seq x y z
N MET A 1 0.63 2.02 26.93
CA MET A 1 0.26 0.58 26.82
C MET A 1 0.18 0.10 25.37
N LYS A 2 -0.68 0.66 24.50
CA LYS A 2 -0.82 0.21 23.10
C LYS A 2 0.45 0.32 22.24
N LEU A 3 1.21 1.42 22.39
CA LEU A 3 2.51 1.60 21.70
C LEU A 3 3.56 0.57 22.14
N ALA A 4 3.56 0.16 23.42
CA ALA A 4 4.48 -0.84 23.94
C ALA A 4 4.16 -2.25 23.40
N VAL A 5 2.88 -2.58 23.25
CA VAL A 5 2.44 -3.85 22.64
C VAL A 5 2.83 -3.92 21.17
N ALA A 6 2.71 -2.82 20.43
CA ALA A 6 3.12 -2.78 19.03
C ALA A 6 4.63 -2.81 18.84
N LEU A 7 5.39 -2.15 19.71
CA LEU A 7 6.86 -2.27 19.71
C LEU A 7 7.29 -3.70 20.04
N ALA A 8 6.62 -4.36 21.00
CA ALA A 8 6.86 -5.77 21.31
C ALA A 8 6.50 -6.68 20.12
N GLY A 9 5.41 -6.40 19.41
CA GLY A 9 5.04 -7.10 18.18
C GLY A 9 6.07 -6.91 17.06
N ALA A 10 6.51 -5.68 16.82
CA ALA A 10 7.53 -5.37 15.82
C ALA A 10 8.87 -6.06 16.13
N LEU A 11 9.25 -6.11 17.42
CA LEU A 11 10.42 -6.85 17.91
C LEU A 11 10.27 -8.36 17.76
N ALA A 12 9.09 -8.91 18.02
CA ALA A 12 8.80 -10.34 17.82
C ALA A 12 8.90 -10.73 16.34
N PHE A 13 8.39 -9.89 15.43
CA PHE A 13 8.58 -10.09 14.00
C PHE A 13 10.04 -9.92 13.58
N ALA A 14 10.78 -8.95 14.12
CA ALA A 14 12.22 -8.83 13.85
C ALA A 14 13.02 -10.09 14.25
N ALA A 15 12.55 -10.83 15.26
CA ALA A 15 13.19 -12.07 15.71
C ALA A 15 12.89 -13.29 14.82
N LEU A 16 11.86 -13.27 13.96
CA LEU A 16 11.50 -14.41 13.10
C LEU A 16 12.67 -15.01 12.28
N PRO A 17 13.45 -14.21 11.51
CA PRO A 17 14.57 -14.74 10.75
C PRO A 17 15.74 -15.24 11.62
N LEU A 18 15.78 -14.87 12.91
CA LEU A 18 16.80 -15.32 13.86
C LEU A 18 16.42 -16.65 14.52
N ILE A 19 15.11 -16.94 14.61
CA ILE A 19 14.59 -18.16 15.26
C ILE A 19 14.44 -19.31 14.26
N THR A 20 14.21 -19.02 12.98
CA THR A 20 13.85 -20.02 11.97
C THR A 20 14.69 -19.90 10.70
N SER A 21 15.30 -21.02 10.28
CA SER A 21 16.06 -21.12 9.01
C SER A 21 15.20 -21.51 7.80
N SER A 22 13.89 -21.77 7.98
CA SER A 22 12.98 -22.14 6.89
C SER A 22 12.60 -20.92 6.04
N ASN A 23 13.01 -20.94 4.77
CA ASN A 23 12.68 -19.89 3.79
C ASN A 23 11.16 -19.71 3.58
N TYR A 24 10.36 -20.76 3.79
CA TYR A 24 8.91 -20.68 3.67
C TYR A 24 8.30 -19.76 4.75
N ILE A 25 8.67 -19.98 6.01
CA ILE A 25 8.16 -19.19 7.15
C ILE A 25 8.60 -17.73 7.02
N VAL A 26 9.85 -17.51 6.60
CA VAL A 26 10.37 -16.15 6.34
C VAL A 26 9.62 -15.48 5.19
N GLY A 27 9.32 -16.21 4.11
CA GLY A 27 8.54 -15.71 2.97
C GLY A 27 7.10 -15.33 3.34
N VAL A 28 6.43 -16.17 4.12
CA VAL A 28 5.10 -15.85 4.67
C VAL A 28 5.18 -14.62 5.58
N GLY A 29 6.23 -14.51 6.40
CA GLY A 29 6.47 -13.33 7.23
C GLY A 29 6.67 -12.04 6.43
N ILE A 30 7.40 -12.09 5.31
CA ILE A 30 7.55 -10.95 4.38
C ILE A 30 6.20 -10.53 3.82
N SER A 31 5.43 -11.50 3.33
CA SER A 31 4.10 -11.23 2.77
C SER A 31 3.17 -10.61 3.82
N ALA A 32 3.19 -11.12 5.06
CA ALA A 32 2.42 -10.57 6.17
C ALA A 32 2.79 -9.11 6.45
N LEU A 33 4.09 -8.80 6.56
CA LEU A 33 4.57 -7.43 6.79
C LEU A 33 4.08 -6.46 5.71
N ILE A 34 4.22 -6.83 4.44
CA ILE A 34 3.84 -5.97 3.32
C ILE A 34 2.31 -5.82 3.24
N PHE A 35 1.55 -6.89 3.46
CA PHE A 35 0.08 -6.81 3.47
C PHE A 35 -0.44 -5.98 4.63
N THR A 36 0.20 -6.01 5.80
CA THR A 36 -0.14 -5.11 6.91
C THR A 36 0.07 -3.65 6.54
N VAL A 37 1.15 -3.31 5.82
CA VAL A 37 1.37 -1.93 5.33
C VAL A 37 0.26 -1.49 4.38
N ALA A 38 -0.09 -2.34 3.40
CA ALA A 38 -1.17 -2.07 2.46
C ALA A 38 -2.54 -1.96 3.15
N ALA A 39 -2.80 -2.83 4.14
CA ALA A 39 -4.00 -2.78 4.96
C ALA A 39 -4.04 -1.52 5.83
N ALA A 40 -2.93 -1.08 6.41
CA ALA A 40 -2.84 0.16 7.17
C ALA A 40 -3.11 1.40 6.28
N ALA A 41 -2.61 1.40 5.04
CA ALA A 41 -2.93 2.43 4.06
C ALA A 41 -4.44 2.41 3.68
N LEU A 42 -5.03 1.24 3.51
CA LEU A 42 -6.49 1.12 3.32
C LEU A 42 -7.25 1.60 4.56
N ASN A 43 -6.78 1.32 5.77
CA ASN A 43 -7.36 1.78 7.03
C ASN A 43 -7.33 3.31 7.15
N LEU A 44 -6.31 3.98 6.62
CA LEU A 44 -6.29 5.45 6.55
C LEU A 44 -7.49 5.99 5.76
N VAL A 45 -7.83 5.36 4.62
CA VAL A 45 -8.99 5.81 3.82
C VAL A 45 -10.29 5.30 4.44
N TYR A 46 -10.45 4.00 4.58
CA TYR A 46 -11.70 3.39 5.03
C TYR A 46 -11.96 3.62 6.52
N GLY A 47 -10.97 3.37 7.36
CA GLY A 47 -11.06 3.49 8.81
C GLY A 47 -11.19 4.93 9.30
N PHE A 48 -10.31 5.83 8.86
CA PHE A 48 -10.30 7.22 9.36
C PHE A 48 -11.27 8.13 8.62
N THR A 49 -11.37 8.06 7.29
CA THR A 49 -12.29 8.94 6.52
C THR A 49 -13.69 8.35 6.34
N GLY A 50 -13.81 7.02 6.52
CA GLY A 50 -15.04 6.28 6.28
C GLY A 50 -15.24 5.85 4.84
N LEU A 51 -14.39 6.25 3.90
CA LEU A 51 -14.60 5.98 2.47
C LEU A 51 -14.00 4.61 2.10
N LEU A 52 -14.85 3.65 1.73
CA LEU A 52 -14.37 2.36 1.21
C LEU A 52 -13.84 2.57 -0.20
N SER A 53 -12.56 2.27 -0.44
CA SER A 53 -11.93 2.44 -1.75
C SER A 53 -11.36 1.12 -2.26
N PHE A 54 -11.83 0.68 -3.42
CA PHE A 54 -11.27 -0.46 -4.15
C PHE A 54 -10.05 -0.07 -5.01
N ALA A 55 -9.74 1.22 -5.11
CA ALA A 55 -8.62 1.72 -5.92
C ALA A 55 -7.26 1.29 -5.38
N GLN A 56 -7.17 0.92 -4.09
CA GLN A 56 -5.94 0.38 -3.50
C GLN A 56 -5.42 -0.84 -4.24
N LEU A 57 -6.32 -1.68 -4.79
CA LEU A 57 -5.93 -2.79 -5.67
C LEU A 57 -5.23 -2.31 -6.94
N GLY A 58 -5.77 -1.28 -7.59
CA GLY A 58 -5.15 -0.65 -8.75
C GLY A 58 -3.78 -0.06 -8.42
N PHE A 59 -3.66 0.68 -7.32
CA PHE A 59 -2.39 1.28 -6.90
C PHE A 59 -1.34 0.23 -6.52
N TRP A 60 -1.75 -0.88 -5.90
CA TRP A 60 -0.91 -2.03 -5.61
C TRP A 60 -0.26 -2.57 -6.90
N GLY A 61 -1.06 -2.83 -7.94
CA GLY A 61 -0.54 -3.30 -9.22
C GLY A 61 0.34 -2.25 -9.93
N ILE A 62 -0.12 -0.99 -10.01
CA ILE A 62 0.64 0.09 -10.66
C ILE A 62 2.01 0.27 -10.00
N GLY A 63 2.07 0.22 -8.67
CA GLY A 63 3.33 0.36 -7.94
C GLY A 63 4.28 -0.81 -8.17
N GLY A 64 3.74 -2.03 -8.25
CA GLY A 64 4.49 -3.22 -8.66
C GLY A 64 5.11 -3.07 -10.06
N TYR A 65 4.30 -2.67 -11.04
CA TYR A 65 4.76 -2.52 -12.43
C TYR A 65 5.76 -1.37 -12.56
N THR A 66 5.50 -0.25 -11.88
CA THR A 66 6.39 0.93 -11.91
C THR A 66 7.77 0.59 -11.33
N THR A 67 7.81 -0.05 -10.17
CA THR A 67 9.09 -0.46 -9.54
C THR A 67 9.82 -1.47 -10.42
N THR A 68 9.10 -2.43 -11.00
CA THR A 68 9.71 -3.47 -11.84
C THR A 68 10.26 -2.90 -13.15
N LEU A 69 9.47 -2.09 -13.86
CA LEU A 69 9.87 -1.49 -15.13
C LEU A 69 11.01 -0.49 -14.94
N THR A 70 11.00 0.28 -13.86
CA THR A 70 12.10 1.23 -13.60
C THR A 70 13.44 0.53 -13.44
N VAL A 71 13.46 -0.54 -12.64
CA VAL A 71 14.69 -1.31 -12.41
C VAL A 71 15.09 -2.15 -13.63
N MET A 72 14.13 -2.78 -14.32
CA MET A 72 14.42 -3.66 -15.46
C MET A 72 14.79 -2.91 -16.74
N THR A 73 14.17 -1.76 -16.99
CA THR A 73 14.35 -1.03 -18.26
C THR A 73 15.39 0.07 -18.13
N PHE A 74 15.39 0.83 -17.04
CA PHE A 74 16.34 1.94 -16.85
C PHE A 74 17.57 1.55 -16.03
N GLY A 75 17.59 0.36 -15.42
CA GLY A 75 18.70 -0.09 -14.57
C GLY A 75 18.80 0.68 -13.25
N ASP A 76 17.74 1.38 -12.86
CA ASP A 76 17.71 2.18 -11.63
C ASP A 76 17.75 1.29 -10.39
N SER A 77 18.11 1.90 -9.25
CA SER A 77 18.11 1.19 -7.97
C SER A 77 16.70 0.85 -7.51
N PHE A 78 16.54 -0.31 -6.86
CA PHE A 78 15.31 -0.73 -6.20
C PHE A 78 14.67 0.38 -5.35
N TRP A 79 15.47 1.11 -4.57
CA TRP A 79 14.97 2.16 -3.70
C TRP A 79 14.36 3.33 -4.47
N MET A 80 14.96 3.68 -5.61
CA MET A 80 14.42 4.71 -6.51
C MET A 80 13.15 4.21 -7.18
N GLY A 81 13.11 2.93 -7.59
CA GLY A 81 11.89 2.31 -8.12
C GLY A 81 10.70 2.39 -7.15
N VAL A 82 10.94 2.09 -5.87
CA VAL A 82 9.90 2.19 -4.83
C VAL A 82 9.47 3.65 -4.62
N LEU A 83 10.40 4.59 -4.65
CA LEU A 83 10.09 6.03 -4.55
C LEU A 83 9.25 6.50 -5.75
N TYR A 84 9.63 6.12 -6.97
CA TYR A 84 8.86 6.44 -8.17
C TYR A 84 7.47 5.81 -8.14
N ALA A 85 7.35 4.58 -7.66
CA ALA A 85 6.05 3.94 -7.45
C ALA A 85 5.17 4.73 -6.46
N ALA A 86 5.75 5.21 -5.36
CA ALA A 86 5.03 6.03 -4.39
C ALA A 86 4.57 7.37 -4.99
N LEU A 87 5.48 8.08 -5.68
CA LEU A 87 5.19 9.39 -6.28
C LEU A 87 4.19 9.30 -7.42
N LEU A 88 4.32 8.30 -8.30
CA LEU A 88 3.39 8.08 -9.40
C LEU A 88 1.99 7.76 -8.87
N ASN A 89 1.88 6.87 -7.89
CA ASN A 89 0.57 6.55 -7.30
C ASN A 89 -0.04 7.73 -6.55
N ALA A 90 0.77 8.54 -5.85
CA ALA A 90 0.30 9.79 -5.26
C ALA A 90 -0.27 10.73 -6.32
N ALA A 91 0.46 10.94 -7.43
CA ALA A 91 0.02 11.81 -8.51
C ALA A 91 -1.26 11.30 -9.19
N LEU A 92 -1.34 10.00 -9.49
CA LEU A 92 -2.54 9.37 -10.05
C LEU A 92 -3.73 9.46 -9.09
N ALA A 93 -3.50 9.26 -7.79
CA ALA A 93 -4.54 9.40 -6.79
C ALA A 93 -5.02 10.85 -6.62
N LEU A 94 -4.16 11.86 -6.79
CA LEU A 94 -4.60 13.25 -6.84
C LEU A 94 -5.45 13.53 -8.08
N LEU A 95 -4.99 13.07 -9.25
CA LEU A 95 -5.66 13.27 -10.53
C LEU A 95 -7.04 12.59 -10.58
N ILE A 96 -7.10 11.33 -10.16
CA ILE A 96 -8.30 10.49 -10.22
C ILE A 96 -9.17 10.70 -8.98
N GLY A 97 -8.56 10.89 -7.82
CA GLY A 97 -9.29 11.10 -6.57
C GLY A 97 -10.04 12.43 -6.52
N TYR A 98 -9.53 13.48 -7.17
CA TYR A 98 -10.20 14.78 -7.20
C TYR A 98 -11.63 14.74 -7.79
N PRO A 99 -11.88 14.17 -8.99
CA PRO A 99 -13.24 14.03 -9.49
C PRO A 99 -14.06 13.00 -8.70
N ILE A 100 -13.47 11.86 -8.32
CA ILE A 100 -14.22 10.76 -7.68
C ILE A 100 -14.71 11.17 -6.28
N LEU A 101 -13.92 11.91 -5.50
CA LEU A 101 -14.29 12.35 -4.15
C LEU A 101 -15.38 13.42 -4.11
N ARG A 102 -15.73 14.03 -5.26
CA ARG A 102 -16.87 14.96 -5.38
C ARG A 102 -18.20 14.25 -5.54
N THR A 103 -18.17 12.92 -5.73
CA THR A 103 -19.37 12.10 -5.89
C THR A 103 -19.91 11.60 -4.55
N ASN A 104 -21.12 11.02 -4.57
CA ASN A 104 -21.71 10.39 -3.39
C ASN A 104 -20.88 9.18 -2.94
N ARG A 105 -20.97 8.84 -1.64
CA ARG A 105 -20.21 7.72 -1.04
C ARG A 105 -20.37 6.38 -1.78
N HIS A 106 -21.55 6.08 -2.31
CA HIS A 106 -21.79 4.87 -3.12
C HIS A 106 -21.12 4.95 -4.49
N ALA A 107 -21.20 6.11 -5.16
CA ALA A 107 -20.54 6.34 -6.43
C ALA A 107 -19.01 6.26 -6.29
N PHE A 108 -18.44 6.76 -5.19
CA PHE A 108 -17.02 6.63 -4.88
C PHE A 108 -16.56 5.16 -4.88
N VAL A 109 -17.33 4.27 -4.23
CA VAL A 109 -17.02 2.83 -4.18
C VAL A 109 -17.04 2.22 -5.59
N ILE A 110 -18.09 2.50 -6.37
CA ILE A 110 -18.24 1.98 -7.74
C ILE A 110 -17.12 2.50 -8.64
N SER A 111 -16.84 3.80 -8.63
CA SER A 111 -15.79 4.40 -9.46
C SER A 111 -14.40 3.88 -9.11
N THR A 112 -14.11 3.64 -7.82
CA THR A 112 -12.81 3.08 -7.40
C THR A 112 -12.66 1.61 -7.79
N LEU A 113 -13.76 0.85 -7.81
CA LEU A 113 -13.77 -0.51 -8.35
C LEU A 113 -13.53 -0.50 -9.86
N THR A 114 -14.24 0.36 -10.60
CA THR A 114 -14.04 0.53 -12.05
C THR A 114 -12.59 0.92 -12.35
N PHE A 115 -12.00 1.83 -11.57
CA PHE A 115 -10.58 2.17 -11.71
C PHE A 115 -9.67 0.93 -11.55
N ALA A 116 -9.87 0.13 -10.49
CA ALA A 116 -9.07 -1.08 -10.29
C ALA A 116 -9.23 -2.08 -11.45
N LEU A 117 -10.45 -2.26 -11.96
CA LEU A 117 -10.72 -3.13 -13.11
C LEU A 117 -10.11 -2.60 -14.42
N LEU A 118 -10.12 -1.28 -14.64
CA LEU A 118 -9.46 -0.67 -15.79
C LEU A 118 -7.95 -0.88 -15.74
N VAL A 119 -7.34 -0.72 -14.55
CA VAL A 119 -5.91 -1.02 -14.36
C VAL A 119 -5.62 -2.50 -14.63
N ALA A 120 -6.47 -3.42 -14.18
CA ALA A 120 -6.36 -4.85 -14.47
C ALA A 120 -6.45 -5.15 -15.97
N LEU A 121 -7.40 -4.52 -16.67
CA LEU A 121 -7.57 -4.66 -18.11
C LEU A 121 -6.33 -4.15 -18.85
N ILE A 122 -5.86 -2.95 -18.51
CA ILE A 122 -4.64 -2.37 -19.09
C ILE A 122 -3.43 -3.28 -18.83
N ALA A 123 -3.29 -3.83 -17.63
CA ALA A 123 -2.18 -4.73 -17.32
C ALA A 123 -2.21 -6.03 -18.14
N ARG A 124 -3.40 -6.52 -18.52
CA ARG A 124 -3.57 -7.73 -19.33
C ARG A 124 -3.41 -7.47 -20.83
N ASP A 125 -3.92 -6.35 -21.34
CA ASP A 125 -3.97 -6.08 -22.77
C ASP A 125 -2.73 -5.32 -23.29
N TRP A 126 -2.04 -4.56 -22.43
CA TRP A 126 -0.90 -3.73 -22.84
C TRP A 126 0.42 -4.52 -22.95
N VAL A 127 0.47 -5.44 -23.91
CA VAL A 127 1.58 -6.39 -24.10
C VAL A 127 2.94 -5.71 -24.26
N SER A 128 3.01 -4.55 -24.92
CA SER A 128 4.29 -3.86 -25.15
C SER A 128 4.95 -3.34 -23.87
N LEU A 129 4.15 -3.00 -22.83
CA LEU A 129 4.64 -2.44 -21.58
C LEU A 129 4.67 -3.49 -20.46
N THR A 130 3.56 -4.19 -20.23
CA THR A 130 3.41 -5.12 -19.09
C THR A 130 3.75 -6.57 -19.43
N ARG A 131 3.97 -6.88 -20.72
CA ARG A 131 4.01 -8.24 -21.28
C ARG A 131 2.69 -9.01 -21.14
N GLY A 132 1.60 -8.32 -20.81
CA GLY A 132 0.27 -8.90 -20.71
C GLY A 132 0.23 -10.08 -19.72
N PRO A 133 -0.45 -11.20 -20.05
CA PRO A 133 -0.57 -12.36 -19.16
C PRO A 133 0.75 -13.07 -18.85
N LEU A 134 1.80 -12.85 -19.65
CA LEU A 134 3.11 -13.48 -19.42
C LEU A 134 3.84 -12.88 -18.21
N GLY A 135 3.49 -11.64 -17.84
CA GLY A 135 4.17 -10.90 -16.80
C GLY A 135 5.65 -10.61 -17.10
N ILE A 136 6.32 -10.04 -16.12
CA ILE A 136 7.74 -9.70 -16.16
C ILE A 136 8.47 -10.56 -15.13
N PRO A 137 9.05 -11.71 -15.55
CA PRO A 137 9.79 -12.60 -14.65
C PRO A 137 11.22 -12.11 -14.42
N ASN A 138 11.93 -12.82 -13.53
CA ASN A 138 13.36 -12.66 -13.25
C ASN A 138 13.77 -11.28 -12.71
N ILE A 139 12.91 -10.67 -11.89
CA ILE A 139 13.24 -9.41 -11.22
C ILE A 139 14.54 -9.58 -10.42
N PRO A 140 15.54 -8.69 -10.64
CA PRO A 140 16.82 -8.77 -9.96
C PRO A 140 16.63 -8.56 -8.47
N ARG A 141 17.56 -9.10 -7.69
CA ARG A 141 17.53 -8.89 -6.24
C ARG A 141 17.92 -7.44 -5.93
N PRO A 142 17.33 -6.83 -4.89
CA PRO A 142 17.69 -5.48 -4.53
C PRO A 142 19.16 -5.45 -4.06
N HIS A 143 19.87 -4.39 -4.44
CA HIS A 143 21.19 -4.06 -3.93
C HIS A 143 21.07 -2.77 -3.11
N ALA A 144 21.74 -2.68 -1.97
CA ALA A 144 21.96 -1.39 -1.29
C ALA A 144 23.44 -1.22 -0.97
N PHE A 145 23.97 -0.02 -1.23
CA PHE A 145 25.33 0.37 -0.84
C PHE A 145 26.43 -0.62 -1.25
N GLY A 146 26.27 -1.32 -2.39
CA GLY A 146 27.23 -2.31 -2.90
C GLY A 146 27.06 -3.73 -2.35
N VAL A 147 26.12 -3.97 -1.43
CA VAL A 147 25.80 -5.32 -0.91
C VAL A 147 24.54 -5.85 -1.60
N ALA A 148 24.63 -7.06 -2.13
CA ALA A 148 23.52 -7.79 -2.72
C ALA A 148 22.70 -8.49 -1.64
N PHE A 149 21.40 -8.21 -1.56
CA PHE A 149 20.49 -8.93 -0.67
C PHE A 149 20.08 -10.25 -1.32
N GLU A 150 20.98 -11.23 -1.27
CA GLU A 150 20.81 -12.50 -1.98
C GLU A 150 19.89 -13.50 -1.27
N THR A 151 19.73 -13.44 0.05
CA THR A 151 18.93 -14.45 0.76
C THR A 151 17.54 -13.92 1.08
N THR A 152 16.55 -14.82 1.15
CA THR A 152 15.19 -14.49 1.61
C THR A 152 15.22 -13.85 3.00
N ALA A 153 16.11 -14.31 3.88
CA ALA A 153 16.36 -13.71 5.18
C ALA A 153 16.88 -12.27 5.09
N SER A 154 17.73 -11.96 4.11
CA SER A 154 18.23 -10.60 3.89
C SER A 154 17.14 -9.66 3.36
N PHE A 155 16.25 -10.16 2.49
CA PHE A 155 15.08 -9.41 2.03
C PHE A 155 14.06 -9.17 3.15
N TYR A 156 13.95 -10.08 4.12
CA TYR A 156 13.11 -9.89 5.30
C TYR A 156 13.43 -8.59 6.04
N TRP A 157 14.72 -8.27 6.21
CA TRP A 157 15.13 -7.03 6.88
C TRP A 157 14.72 -5.78 6.10
N ILE A 158 14.75 -5.83 4.77
CA ILE A 158 14.26 -4.75 3.91
C ILE A 158 12.74 -4.58 4.09
N ALA A 159 11.99 -5.69 4.00
CA ALA A 159 10.53 -5.67 4.16
C ALA A 159 10.13 -5.19 5.56
N TRP A 160 10.86 -5.60 6.59
CA TRP A 160 10.65 -5.16 7.97
C TRP A 160 10.95 -3.66 8.14
N ALA A 161 12.11 -3.19 7.66
CA ALA A 161 12.48 -1.77 7.74
C ALA A 161 11.48 -0.89 6.98
N PHE A 162 11.07 -1.33 5.77
CA PHE A 162 10.03 -0.68 4.98
C PHE A 162 8.71 -0.62 5.76
N SER A 163 8.30 -1.73 6.37
CA SER A 163 7.04 -1.81 7.09
C SER A 163 7.03 -0.91 8.32
N VAL A 164 8.11 -0.92 9.12
CA VAL A 164 8.26 -0.03 10.27
C VAL A 164 8.24 1.44 9.83
N ALA A 165 8.93 1.79 8.74
CA ALA A 165 8.95 3.15 8.22
C ALA A 165 7.56 3.61 7.76
N MET A 166 6.83 2.79 7.00
CA MET A 166 5.50 3.13 6.49
C MET A 166 4.44 3.16 7.60
N ILE A 167 4.45 2.19 8.51
CA ILE A 167 3.54 2.18 9.67
C ILE A 167 3.85 3.38 10.58
N GLY A 168 5.12 3.71 10.81
CA GLY A 168 5.52 4.90 11.56
C GLY A 168 5.01 6.20 10.93
N LEU A 169 5.13 6.33 9.60
CA LEU A 169 4.60 7.46 8.83
C LEU A 169 3.07 7.57 8.98
N LEU A 170 2.34 6.46 8.78
CA LEU A 170 0.89 6.42 8.92
C LEU A 170 0.46 6.71 10.37
N TYR A 171 1.19 6.22 11.36
CA TYR A 171 0.94 6.50 12.77
C TYR A 171 1.07 8.00 13.08
N ALA A 172 2.15 8.63 12.61
CA ALA A 172 2.37 10.06 12.78
C ALA A 172 1.24 10.88 12.14
N LEU A 173 0.77 10.47 10.94
CA LEU A 173 -0.35 11.11 10.27
C LEU A 173 -1.67 10.95 11.04
N CYS A 174 -1.99 9.73 11.46
CA CYS A 174 -3.23 9.39 12.19
C CYS A 174 -3.31 10.01 13.59
N SER A 175 -2.17 10.16 14.28
CA SER A 175 -2.08 10.80 15.60
C SER A 175 -2.06 12.34 15.52
N SER A 176 -1.78 12.91 14.35
CA SER A 176 -1.73 14.35 14.15
C SER A 176 -3.12 15.03 14.16
N ARG A 177 -3.13 16.36 13.98
CA ARG A 177 -4.37 17.13 13.76
C ARG A 177 -5.13 16.64 12.53
N ILE A 178 -4.42 16.21 11.48
CA ILE A 178 -5.01 15.73 10.22
C ILE A 178 -5.86 14.48 10.50
N GLY A 179 -5.32 13.49 11.20
CA GLY A 179 -6.05 12.26 11.55
C GLY A 179 -7.32 12.54 12.36
N ARG A 180 -7.26 13.46 13.33
CA ARG A 180 -8.44 13.89 14.10
C ARG A 180 -9.51 14.54 13.22
N THR A 181 -9.11 15.39 12.27
CA THR A 181 -10.03 15.99 11.30
C THR A 181 -10.67 14.93 10.41
N LEU A 182 -9.93 13.91 9.97
CA LEU A 182 -10.47 12.81 9.17
C LEU A 182 -11.57 12.03 9.92
N ILE A 183 -11.34 11.74 11.21
CA ILE A 183 -12.35 11.09 12.06
C ILE A 183 -13.60 11.97 12.21
N ALA A 184 -13.42 13.28 12.41
CA ALA A 184 -14.55 14.21 12.49
C ALA A 184 -15.35 14.26 11.16
N ILE A 185 -14.65 14.24 10.01
CA ILE A 185 -15.27 14.17 8.69
C ILE A 185 -16.07 12.88 8.53
N LYS A 186 -15.54 11.74 9.00
CA LYS A 186 -16.24 10.45 8.98
C LYS A 186 -17.52 10.47 9.80
N GLN A 187 -17.53 11.16 10.95
CA GLN A 187 -18.68 11.23 11.84
C GLN A 187 -19.79 12.14 11.30
N ASN A 188 -19.45 13.39 10.93
CA ASN A 188 -20.43 14.34 10.41
C ASN A 188 -19.76 15.42 9.54
N GLU A 189 -19.72 15.18 8.24
CA GLU A 189 -19.12 16.11 7.29
C GLU A 189 -19.79 17.49 7.23
N PRO A 190 -21.15 17.61 7.22
CA PRO A 190 -21.81 18.92 7.32
C PRO A 190 -21.40 19.74 8.55
N LEU A 191 -21.27 19.10 9.72
CA LEU A 191 -20.85 19.77 10.95
C LEU A 191 -19.41 20.29 10.85
N VAL A 192 -18.50 19.50 10.28
CA VAL A 192 -17.10 19.93 10.05
C VAL A 192 -17.04 21.14 9.10
N ARG A 193 -17.89 21.16 8.07
CA ARG A 193 -18.01 22.32 7.16
C ARG A 193 -18.55 23.56 7.87
N ALA A 194 -19.52 23.41 8.77
CA ALA A 194 -20.04 24.52 9.58
C ALA A 194 -18.98 25.12 10.52
N GLN A 195 -17.98 24.33 10.92
CA GLN A 195 -16.82 24.79 11.70
C GLN A 195 -15.71 25.43 10.83
N GLY A 196 -15.96 25.67 9.54
CA GLY A 196 -15.02 26.34 8.63
C GLY A 196 -13.93 25.44 8.05
N ILE A 197 -13.97 24.13 8.27
CA ILE A 197 -12.98 23.18 7.76
C ILE A 197 -13.48 22.59 6.44
N ALA A 198 -12.74 22.82 5.36
CA ALA A 198 -13.04 22.21 4.05
C ALA A 198 -12.65 20.72 4.04
N PRO A 199 -13.58 19.74 3.86
CA PRO A 199 -13.26 18.31 3.95
C PRO A 199 -12.46 17.77 2.75
N MET A 200 -12.61 18.39 1.58
CA MET A 200 -12.09 17.88 0.32
C MET A 200 -10.55 17.73 0.30
N PRO A 201 -9.74 18.72 0.71
CA PRO A 201 -8.29 18.57 0.76
C PRO A 201 -7.83 17.46 1.69
N TYR A 202 -8.48 17.27 2.85
CA TYR A 202 -8.13 16.20 3.79
C TYR A 202 -8.44 14.81 3.23
N LYS A 203 -9.61 14.64 2.62
CA LYS A 203 -9.97 13.38 1.93
C LYS A 203 -8.99 13.07 0.80
N LEU A 204 -8.71 14.06 -0.05
CA LEU A 204 -7.81 13.90 -1.19
C LEU A 204 -6.38 13.58 -0.75
N ALA A 205 -5.86 14.28 0.27
CA ALA A 205 -4.54 14.00 0.83
C ALA A 205 -4.46 12.60 1.44
N SER A 206 -5.48 12.18 2.20
CA SER A 206 -5.52 10.83 2.78
C SER A 206 -5.56 9.74 1.70
N PHE A 207 -6.27 9.98 0.61
CA PHE A 207 -6.35 9.07 -0.53
C PHE A 207 -5.02 8.98 -1.28
N ALA A 208 -4.36 10.12 -1.50
CA ALA A 208 -3.06 10.17 -2.17
C ALA A 208 -1.94 9.52 -1.34
N ILE A 209 -1.91 9.76 -0.03
CA ILE A 209 -0.93 9.12 0.87
C ILE A 209 -1.18 7.62 0.93
N ALA A 210 -2.43 7.19 1.04
CA ALA A 210 -2.75 5.76 1.02
C ALA A 210 -2.34 5.10 -0.31
N ALA A 211 -2.62 5.75 -1.44
CA ALA A 211 -2.19 5.26 -2.75
C ALA A 211 -0.66 5.15 -2.87
N ALA A 212 0.08 6.15 -2.37
CA ALA A 212 1.53 6.15 -2.37
C ALA A 212 2.09 4.97 -1.56
N VAL A 213 1.57 4.75 -0.35
CA VAL A 213 2.01 3.66 0.54
C VAL A 213 1.65 2.29 -0.03
N THR A 214 0.43 2.11 -0.53
CA THR A 214 0.01 0.85 -1.16
C THR A 214 0.79 0.55 -2.44
N GLY A 215 1.07 1.58 -3.24
CA GLY A 215 1.89 1.46 -4.43
C GLY A 215 3.33 1.06 -4.12
N ALA A 216 3.95 1.71 -3.14
CA ALA A 216 5.26 1.33 -2.65
C ALA A 216 5.27 -0.13 -2.14
N ALA A 217 4.24 -0.53 -1.38
CA ALA A 217 4.10 -1.89 -0.88
C ALA A 217 3.98 -2.93 -2.01
N GLY A 218 3.21 -2.63 -3.06
CA GLY A 218 3.12 -3.48 -4.25
C GLY A 218 4.46 -3.60 -5.00
N GLY A 219 5.25 -2.51 -5.04
CA GLY A 219 6.62 -2.49 -5.54
C GLY A 219 7.55 -3.45 -4.78
N VAL A 220 7.56 -3.36 -3.46
CA VAL A 220 8.34 -4.26 -2.60
C VAL A 220 7.87 -5.70 -2.75
N PHE A 221 6.56 -5.94 -2.86
CA PHE A 221 6.00 -7.29 -3.04
C PHE A 221 6.40 -7.93 -4.38
N ALA A 222 6.46 -7.16 -5.47
CA ALA A 222 6.93 -7.65 -6.76
C ALA A 222 8.38 -8.17 -6.67
N PHE A 223 9.25 -7.47 -5.94
CA PHE A 223 10.62 -7.92 -5.70
C PHE A 223 10.71 -9.14 -4.79
N HIS A 224 9.75 -9.30 -3.85
CA HIS A 224 9.66 -10.50 -3.03
C HIS A 224 9.36 -11.75 -3.88
N LEU A 225 8.37 -11.65 -4.78
CA LEU A 225 7.97 -12.77 -5.66
C LEU A 225 8.90 -12.94 -6.87
N ARG A 226 9.73 -11.95 -7.18
CA ARG A 226 10.64 -11.89 -8.34
C ARG A 226 9.95 -11.97 -9.70
N VAL A 227 8.64 -11.75 -9.70
CA VAL A 227 7.79 -11.69 -10.88
C VAL A 227 6.67 -10.72 -10.58
N ILE A 228 6.23 -10.02 -11.61
CA ILE A 228 4.96 -9.34 -11.61
C ILE A 228 4.13 -9.79 -12.80
N ASP A 229 2.88 -10.13 -12.53
CA ASP A 229 1.91 -10.54 -13.52
C ASP A 229 0.55 -9.90 -13.19
N PRO A 230 -0.43 -9.92 -14.12
CA PRO A 230 -1.74 -9.34 -13.88
C PRO A 230 -2.53 -9.93 -12.71
N GLY A 231 -2.14 -11.07 -12.15
CA GLY A 231 -2.72 -11.65 -10.94
C GLY A 231 -2.53 -10.77 -9.69
N PHE A 232 -1.56 -9.84 -9.70
CA PHE A 232 -1.44 -8.81 -8.64
C PHE A 232 -2.70 -7.93 -8.53
N LEU A 233 -3.47 -7.82 -9.61
CA LEU A 233 -4.70 -7.04 -9.69
C LEU A 233 -5.95 -7.89 -9.47
N ASP A 234 -5.79 -9.14 -9.02
CA ASP A 234 -6.92 -9.98 -8.63
C ASP A 234 -7.51 -9.52 -7.31
N PHE A 235 -8.83 -9.70 -7.19
CA PHE A 235 -9.60 -9.30 -6.01
C PHE A 235 -9.11 -9.98 -4.72
N TYR A 236 -8.34 -11.07 -4.84
CA TYR A 236 -7.70 -11.77 -3.72
C TYR A 236 -6.88 -10.85 -2.80
N TYR A 237 -6.11 -9.92 -3.34
CA TYR A 237 -5.31 -9.00 -2.50
C TYR A 237 -6.20 -7.99 -1.79
N MET A 238 -7.19 -7.44 -2.51
CA MET A 238 -8.12 -6.47 -1.95
C MET A 238 -8.98 -7.04 -0.82
N GLN A 239 -9.51 -8.26 -0.98
CA GLN A 239 -10.25 -8.94 0.10
C GLN A 239 -9.35 -9.20 1.30
N THR A 240 -8.08 -9.58 1.09
CA THR A 240 -7.12 -9.81 2.18
C THR A 240 -6.88 -8.52 2.96
N PHE A 241 -6.64 -7.39 2.27
CA PHE A 241 -6.48 -6.09 2.93
C PHE A 241 -7.73 -5.69 3.71
N LEU A 242 -8.92 -5.92 3.16
CA LEU A 242 -10.18 -5.64 3.86
C LEU A 242 -10.37 -6.51 5.10
N ILE A 243 -10.06 -7.80 5.01
CA ILE A 243 -10.17 -8.73 6.15
C ILE A 243 -9.26 -8.26 7.30
N ILE A 244 -8.01 -7.89 6.99
CA ILE A 244 -7.06 -7.36 7.98
C ILE A 244 -7.64 -6.11 8.65
N VAL A 245 -8.16 -5.15 7.86
CA VAL A 245 -8.73 -3.91 8.41
C VAL A 245 -10.00 -4.14 9.22
N ILE A 246 -10.88 -5.03 8.78
CA ILE A 246 -12.15 -5.32 9.46
C ILE A 246 -11.90 -6.06 10.77
N ILE A 247 -11.06 -7.10 10.76
CA ILE A 247 -10.70 -7.86 11.96
C ILE A 247 -9.92 -6.99 12.95
N GLY A 248 -8.97 -6.19 12.45
CA GLY A 248 -8.22 -5.24 13.28
C GLY A 248 -9.05 -4.07 13.82
N GLY A 249 -10.26 -3.88 13.29
CA GLY A 249 -11.19 -2.82 13.66
C GLY A 249 -10.96 -1.56 12.82
N ALA A 250 -11.90 -1.27 11.92
CA ALA A 250 -11.83 -0.12 11.04
C ALA A 250 -11.73 1.21 11.81
N GLY A 251 -10.63 1.94 11.62
CA GLY A 251 -10.32 3.19 12.33
C GLY A 251 -9.52 3.01 13.63
N SER A 252 -9.27 1.76 14.05
CA SER A 252 -8.25 1.45 15.04
C SER A 252 -6.90 1.35 14.34
N PHE A 253 -5.93 2.17 14.74
CA PHE A 253 -4.56 2.07 14.20
C PHE A 253 -3.82 0.85 14.77
N TRP A 254 -4.05 0.51 16.04
CA TRP A 254 -3.27 -0.52 16.73
C TRP A 254 -3.77 -1.95 16.52
N GLY A 255 -4.99 -2.11 15.99
CA GLY A 255 -5.54 -3.45 15.74
C GLY A 255 -5.29 -3.96 14.33
N VAL A 256 -4.98 -3.05 13.39
CA VAL A 256 -4.61 -3.34 11.99
C VAL A 256 -3.09 -3.44 11.90
#